data_AF-A0A843A4E6-F1
#
_entry.id   AF-A0A843A4E6-F1
#
_cell.length_a   1.000
_cell.length_b   1.000
_cell.length_c   1.000
_cell.angle_alpha   90.00
_cell.angle_beta   90.00
_cell.angle_gamma   90.00
#
_symmetry.space_group_name_H-M   'P 1'
#
loop_
_entity.id
_entity.type
_entity.pdbx_description
1 polymer ?
#
loop_
_entity_poly.entity_id
_entity_poly.type
_entity_poly.pdbx_seq_one_letter_code
_entity_poly.pdbx_strand_id
1 'polypeptide(L)' 'MPYKISKVKGGYKVTSSHGTKAKKTSKKKAVAQTRLLQMKEHGIIPTGGWKNK' A
#
# COMPACT_ATOMS: atom_id res chain seq x y z
N MET A 1 -1.12 -7.40 -11.84
CA MET A 1 -1.35 -8.19 -10.60
C MET A 1 -1.67 -7.19 -9.49
N PRO A 2 -2.85 -7.27 -8.84
CA PRO A 2 -3.24 -6.30 -7.81
C PRO A 2 -2.30 -6.36 -6.62
N TYR A 3 -2.17 -5.24 -5.89
CA TYR A 3 -1.34 -5.18 -4.69
C TYR A 3 -1.79 -6.21 -3.64
N LYS A 4 -0.88 -7.08 -3.20
CA LYS A 4 -1.13 -8.10 -2.18
C LYS A 4 -0.33 -7.83 -0.92
N ILE A 5 -1.01 -7.95 0.22
CA ILE A 5 -0.40 -7.94 1.54
C ILE A 5 -0.17 -9.39 1.99
N SER A 6 1.07 -9.73 2.33
CA SER A 6 1.43 -11.03 2.88
C SER A 6 2.10 -10.87 4.23
N LYS A 7 1.77 -11.73 5.19
CA LYS A 7 2.45 -11.77 6.50
C LYS A 7 3.81 -12.45 6.33
N VAL A 8 4.86 -11.83 6.85
CA VAL A 8 6.23 -12.34 6.85
C VAL A 8 6.76 -12.36 8.27
N LYS A 9 7.89 -13.05 8.52
CA LYS A 9 8.48 -13.14 9.86
C LYS A 9 8.80 -11.73 10.39
N GLY A 10 8.02 -11.30 11.38
CA GLY A 10 8.15 -9.98 12.01
C GLY A 10 7.51 -8.80 11.25
N GLY A 11 6.55 -9.02 10.34
CA GLY A 11 5.82 -7.91 9.72
C GLY A 11 4.88 -8.28 8.58
N TYR A 12 4.55 -7.28 7.78
CA TYR A 12 3.74 -7.39 6.58
C TYR A 12 4.54 -6.90 5.37
N LYS A 13 4.38 -7.58 4.25
CA LYS A 13 5.02 -7.31 2.97
C LYS A 13 3.95 -6.91 1.96
N VAL A 14 4.20 -5.88 1.15
CA VAL A 14 3.31 -5.45 0.05
C VAL A 14 3.99 -5.78 -1.27
N THR A 15 3.29 -6.52 -2.13
CA THR A 15 3.77 -6.97 -3.45
C THR A 15 2.83 -6.55 -4.57
N SER A 16 3.38 -6.41 -5.77
CA SER A 16 2.68 -6.07 -7.01
C SER A 16 3.31 -6.82 -8.17
N SER A 17 2.71 -6.75 -9.37
CA SER A 17 3.33 -7.27 -10.61
C SER A 17 4.70 -6.67 -10.88
N HIS A 18 4.94 -5.44 -10.44
CA HIS A 18 6.23 -4.73 -10.58
C HIS A 18 7.14 -4.91 -9.35
N GLY A 19 6.99 -6.02 -8.62
CA GLY A 19 7.86 -6.40 -7.52
C GLY A 19 7.35 -6.01 -6.12
N THR A 20 8.26 -6.07 -5.15
CA THR A 20 7.97 -5.80 -3.73
C THR A 20 8.03 -4.31 -3.44
N LYS A 21 6.93 -3.73 -2.94
CA LYS A 21 6.84 -2.30 -2.60
C LYS A 21 7.12 -2.02 -1.12
N ALA A 22 6.92 -3.01 -0.25
CA ALA A 22 7.37 -2.96 1.14
C ALA A 22 7.76 -4.35 1.62
N LYS A 23 8.93 -4.48 2.25
CA LYS A 23 9.47 -5.78 2.70
C LYS A 23 9.05 -6.15 4.12
N LYS A 24 9.01 -5.17 5.04
CA LYS A 24 8.69 -5.41 6.46
C LYS A 24 8.08 -4.16 7.09
N THR A 25 6.77 -4.11 7.18
CA THR A 25 6.02 -3.01 7.80
C THR A 25 4.95 -3.52 8.78
N SER A 26 4.36 -2.61 9.56
CA SER A 26 3.22 -2.96 10.43
C SER A 26 1.94 -3.14 9.60
N LYS A 27 0.97 -3.88 10.13
CA LYS A 27 -0.31 -4.15 9.45
C LYS A 27 -0.99 -2.86 8.96
N LYS A 28 -1.04 -1.86 9.85
CA LYS A 28 -1.63 -0.53 9.56
C LYS A 28 -0.94 0.15 8.38
N LYS A 29 0.41 0.18 8.37
CA LYS A 29 1.19 0.80 7.29
C LYS A 29 1.05 0.03 5.96
N ALA A 30 1.04 -1.30 5.99
CA ALA A 30 0.85 -2.11 4.80
C ALA A 30 -0.51 -1.87 4.13
N VAL A 31 -1.60 -1.77 4.92
CA VAL A 31 -2.94 -1.46 4.40
C VAL A 31 -3.00 -0.06 3.82
N ALA A 32 -2.48 0.95 4.53
CA ALA A 32 -2.44 2.32 4.04
C ALA A 32 -1.64 2.42 2.73
N GLN A 33 -0.48 1.77 2.66
CA GLN A 33 0.35 1.73 1.46
C GLN A 33 -0.38 1.06 0.29
N THR A 34 -1.11 -0.02 0.54
CA THR A 34 -1.89 -0.71 -0.51
C THR A 34 -2.98 0.21 -1.08
N ARG A 35 -3.71 0.95 -0.22
CA ARG A 35 -4.71 1.94 -0.66
C ARG A 35 -4.08 3.04 -1.51
N LEU A 36 -2.99 3.65 -1.05
CA LEU A 36 -2.30 4.72 -1.78
C LEU A 36 -1.79 4.24 -3.14
N LEU A 37 -1.26 3.02 -3.19
CA LEU A 37 -0.76 2.42 -4.41
C LEU A 37 -1.87 2.07 -5.40
N GLN A 38 -3.03 1.58 -4.92
CA GLN A 38 -4.21 1.37 -5.75
C GLN A 38 -4.76 2.69 -6.30
N MET A 39 -4.88 3.72 -5.47
CA MET A 39 -5.32 5.04 -5.91
C MET A 39 -4.41 5.60 -7.00
N LYS A 40 -3.08 5.47 -6.83
CA LYS A 40 -2.10 5.87 -7.84
C LYS A 40 -2.26 5.09 -9.16
N GLU A 41 -2.51 3.77 -9.11
CA GLU A 41 -2.77 2.97 -10.33
C GLU A 41 -4.03 3.41 -11.07
N HIS A 42 -5.07 3.84 -10.35
CA HIS A 42 -6.32 4.34 -10.92
C HIS A 42 -6.28 5.83 -11.28
N GLY A 43 -5.10 6.47 -11.28
CA GLY A 43 -4.94 7.89 -11.60
C GLY A 43 -5.51 8.85 -10.55
N ILE A 44 -5.95 8.33 -9.41
CA ILE A 44 -6.42 9.14 -8.28
C ILE A 44 -5.18 9.53 -7.48
N ILE A 45 -4.67 10.73 -7.76
CA ILE A 45 -3.59 11.31 -6.97
C ILE A 45 -4.20 11.72 -5.63
N PRO A 46 -3.76 11.17 -4.48
CA PRO A 46 -4.17 11.66 -3.18
C PRO A 46 -3.57 13.06 -3.02
N THR A 47 -4.31 14.09 -3.44
CA THR A 47 -4.00 15.47 -3.10
C THR A 47 -4.07 15.57 -1.57
N GLY A 48 -3.02 16.10 -0.93
CA GLY A 48 -2.90 16.20 0.53
C GLY A 48 -3.95 17.09 1.21
N GLY A 49 -5.04 17.42 0.52
CA GLY A 49 -6.15 18.26 0.97
C GLY A 49 -7.36 17.49 1.52
N TRP A 50 -7.34 16.15 1.64
CA TRP A 50 -8.36 15.43 2.42
C TRP A 50 -8.10 15.62 3.93
N LYS A 51 -8.08 16.87 4.40
CA LYS A 51 -8.38 17.17 5.79
C LYS A 51 -9.89 17.09 5.91
N ASN A 52 -10.36 16.29 6.87
CA ASN A 52 -11.74 16.17 7.31
C ASN A 52 -12.49 17.51 7.14
N LYS A 53 -13.58 17.48 6.38
CA LYS A 53 -14.67 18.44 6.53
C LYS A 53 -15.93 17.65 6.86
#